data_AF-A0A9D6DN36-F1
#
_entry.id   AF-A0A9D6DN36-F1
#
_cell.length_a   1.000
_cell.length_b   1.000
_cell.length_c   1.000
_cell.angle_alpha   90.00
_cell.angle_beta   90.00
_cell.angle_gamma   90.00
#
_symmetry.space_group_name_H-M   'P 1'
#
loop_
_entity.id
_entity.type
_entity.pdbx_description
1 polymer ?
#
loop_
_entity_poly.entity_id
_entity_poly.type
_entity_poly.pdbx_seq_one_letter_code
_entity_poly.pdbx_strand_id
1 'polypeptide(L)'
;LRFDLLGRSNLLISGFGAAAFFLAIVLVSRGRWMGVGDIKLAFLMGLVLGYPNILAALFLAFLIGAIMGVGLIIFGKKTMKSEVPFGPFLIGGTFAALFWGEKIISWYVQSFHIN
;
A
#
# COMPACT_ATOMS: atom_id res chain seq x y z
N LEU A 1 -5.73 -28.96 -3.31
CA LEU A 1 -6.19 -28.69 -4.69
C LEU A 1 -7.18 -27.52 -4.79
N ARG A 2 -8.32 -27.50 -4.07
CA ARG A 2 -9.29 -26.36 -4.15
C ARG A 2 -8.92 -25.14 -3.28
N PHE A 3 -8.13 -25.33 -2.21
CA PHE A 3 -7.62 -24.25 -1.35
C PHE A 3 -6.51 -23.41 -2.01
N ASP A 4 -5.66 -24.01 -2.84
CA ASP A 4 -4.56 -23.31 -3.54
C ASP A 4 -5.06 -22.39 -4.68
N LEU A 5 -6.18 -22.77 -5.32
CA LEU A 5 -6.79 -21.99 -6.41
C LEU A 5 -7.44 -20.70 -5.90
N LEU A 6 -8.08 -20.76 -4.72
CA LEU A 6 -8.64 -19.58 -4.04
C LEU A 6 -7.53 -18.63 -3.57
N GLY A 7 -6.38 -19.18 -3.13
CA GLY A 7 -5.19 -18.40 -2.84
C GLY A 7 -4.66 -17.67 -4.07
N ARG A 8 -4.45 -18.38 -5.19
CA ARG A 8 -3.94 -17.77 -6.43
C ARG A 8 -4.87 -16.72 -7.03
N SER A 9 -6.19 -16.96 -7.03
CA SER A 9 -7.13 -15.96 -7.53
C SER A 9 -7.16 -14.71 -6.65
N ASN A 10 -7.08 -14.87 -5.33
CA ASN A 10 -6.98 -13.75 -4.40
C ASN A 10 -5.76 -12.87 -4.69
N LEU A 11 -4.56 -13.47 -4.82
CA LEU A 11 -3.32 -12.74 -5.13
C LEU A 11 -3.41 -11.93 -6.42
N LEU A 12 -4.04 -12.51 -7.46
CA LEU A 12 -4.23 -11.81 -8.74
C LEU A 12 -5.22 -10.66 -8.58
N ILE A 13 -6.36 -10.89 -7.93
CA ILE A 13 -7.39 -9.86 -7.72
C ILE A 13 -6.83 -8.70 -6.90
N SER A 14 -6.09 -8.97 -5.84
CA SER A 14 -5.45 -7.93 -5.02
C SER A 14 -4.34 -7.21 -5.78
N GLY A 15 -3.53 -7.91 -6.56
CA GLY A 15 -2.51 -7.32 -7.44
C GLY A 15 -3.11 -6.36 -8.47
N PHE A 16 -4.08 -6.83 -9.26
CA PHE A 16 -4.78 -6.00 -10.24
C PHE A 16 -5.57 -4.86 -9.58
N GLY A 17 -6.22 -5.12 -8.45
CA GLY A 17 -6.97 -4.11 -7.70
C GLY A 17 -6.07 -2.97 -7.21
N ALA A 18 -4.92 -3.28 -6.63
CA ALA A 18 -3.98 -2.25 -6.19
C ALA A 18 -3.32 -1.51 -7.36
N ALA A 19 -2.96 -2.23 -8.43
CA ALA A 19 -2.45 -1.59 -9.64
C ALA A 19 -3.47 -0.61 -10.25
N ALA A 20 -4.74 -1.02 -10.33
CA ALA A 20 -5.83 -0.18 -10.84
C ALA A 20 -6.06 1.05 -9.95
N PHE A 21 -6.01 0.89 -8.63
CA PHE A 21 -6.10 2.01 -7.69
C PHE A 21 -4.98 3.05 -7.90
N PHE A 22 -3.73 2.60 -8.00
CA PHE A 22 -2.60 3.50 -8.26
C PHE A 22 -2.64 4.12 -9.65
N LEU A 23 -3.09 3.36 -10.65
CA LEU A 23 -3.27 3.86 -12.01
C LEU A 23 -4.32 4.99 -12.04
N ALA A 24 -5.43 4.84 -11.32
CA ALA A 24 -6.44 5.90 -11.20
C ALA A 24 -5.84 7.19 -10.60
N ILE A 25 -5.01 7.07 -9.55
CA ILE A 25 -4.30 8.21 -8.95
C ILE A 25 -3.35 8.87 -9.96
N VAL A 26 -2.59 8.08 -10.72
CA VAL A 26 -1.66 8.61 -11.73
C VAL A 26 -2.41 9.32 -12.86
N LEU A 27 -3.55 8.78 -13.31
CA LEU A 27 -4.39 9.42 -14.34
C LEU A 27 -4.96 10.76 -13.84
N VAL A 28 -5.50 10.80 -12.63
CA VAL A 28 -6.07 12.02 -12.04
C VAL A 28 -4.99 13.07 -11.78
N SER A 29 -3.83 12.67 -11.26
CA SER A 29 -2.72 13.58 -10.98
C SER A 29 -1.89 13.95 -12.21
N ARG A 30 -2.17 13.35 -13.37
CA ARG A 30 -1.34 13.41 -14.60
C ARG A 30 0.13 13.09 -14.32
N GLY A 31 0.38 12.14 -13.41
CA GLY A 31 1.72 11.72 -13.01
C GLY A 31 2.51 12.67 -12.10
N ARG A 32 1.92 13.79 -11.64
CA ARG A 32 2.63 14.77 -10.78
C ARG A 32 2.80 14.33 -9.33
N TRP A 33 1.98 13.41 -8.85
CA TRP A 33 1.98 13.03 -7.44
C TRP A 33 2.79 11.77 -7.19
N MET A 34 2.85 10.89 -8.19
CA MET A 34 3.32 9.54 -8.02
C MET A 34 3.85 8.97 -9.33
N GLY A 35 4.95 8.23 -9.23
CA GLY A 35 5.60 7.67 -10.41
C GLY A 35 4.86 6.45 -10.95
N VAL A 36 4.99 6.21 -12.25
CA VAL A 36 4.48 4.98 -12.90
C VAL A 36 5.12 3.71 -12.31
N GLY A 37 6.32 3.83 -11.72
CA GLY A 37 6.97 2.75 -10.97
C GLY A 37 6.16 2.26 -9.77
N ASP A 38 5.43 3.16 -9.10
CA ASP A 38 4.65 2.84 -7.90
C ASP A 38 3.44 1.95 -8.25
N ILE A 39 2.92 2.03 -9.48
CA ILE A 39 1.88 1.12 -9.99
C ILE A 39 2.40 -0.32 -10.04
N LYS A 40 3.63 -0.52 -10.50
CA LYS A 40 4.25 -1.86 -10.57
C LYS A 40 4.52 -2.41 -9.18
N LEU A 41 4.94 -1.56 -8.25
CA LEU A 41 5.13 -1.93 -6.85
C LEU A 41 3.80 -2.32 -6.20
N ALA A 42 2.73 -1.56 -6.43
CA ALA A 42 1.39 -1.89 -5.93
C ALA A 42 0.89 -3.23 -6.48
N PHE A 43 1.14 -3.53 -7.76
CA PHE A 43 0.85 -4.83 -8.36
C PHE A 43 1.59 -5.98 -7.66
N LEU A 44 2.91 -5.85 -7.51
CA LEU A 44 3.74 -6.84 -6.82
C LEU A 44 3.32 -7.01 -5.36
N MET A 45 3.01 -5.91 -4.68
CA MET A 45 2.55 -5.92 -3.31
C MET A 45 1.26 -6.74 -3.15
N GLY A 46 0.31 -6.58 -4.08
CA GLY A 46 -0.90 -7.39 -4.08
C GLY A 46 -0.69 -8.85 -4.44
N LEU A 47 0.27 -9.17 -5.31
CA LEU A 47 0.65 -10.55 -5.62
C LEU A 47 1.37 -11.25 -4.46
N VAL A 48 2.06 -10.50 -3.60
CA VAL A 48 2.82 -11.06 -2.48
C VAL A 48 1.93 -11.20 -1.23
N LEU A 49 1.13 -10.18 -0.91
CA LEU A 49 0.37 -10.14 0.34
C LEU A 49 -1.03 -10.74 0.24
N GLY A 50 -1.70 -10.61 -0.91
CA GLY A 50 -3.10 -10.97 -1.03
C GLY A 50 -4.05 -10.05 -0.24
N TYR A 51 -5.35 -10.22 -0.47
CA TYR A 51 -6.36 -9.68 0.44
C TYR A 51 -6.48 -10.57 1.67
N PRO A 52 -6.63 -10.02 2.90
CA PRO A 52 -6.78 -8.60 3.23
C PRO A 52 -5.47 -7.87 3.56
N ASN A 53 -4.33 -8.58 3.65
CA ASN A 53 -3.03 -8.04 4.11
C ASN A 53 -2.53 -6.84 3.28
N ILE A 54 -2.87 -6.79 1.99
CA ILE A 54 -2.56 -5.65 1.11
C ILE A 54 -3.10 -4.31 1.64
N LEU A 55 -4.27 -4.31 2.29
CA LEU A 55 -4.88 -3.10 2.85
C LEU A 55 -4.05 -2.56 4.02
N ALA A 56 -3.58 -3.46 4.89
CA ALA A 56 -2.70 -3.10 5.99
C ALA A 56 -1.37 -2.53 5.45
N ALA A 57 -0.80 -3.14 4.40
CA ALA A 57 0.42 -2.65 3.78
C ALA A 57 0.26 -1.26 3.16
N LEU A 58 -0.83 -1.02 2.42
CA LEU A 58 -1.14 0.29 1.86
C LEU A 58 -1.30 1.33 2.97
N PHE A 59 -2.08 0.99 4.00
CA PHE A 59 -2.32 1.88 5.13
C PHE A 59 -1.01 2.28 5.83
N LEU A 60 -0.14 1.31 6.12
CA LEU A 60 1.17 1.57 6.73
C LEU A 60 2.07 2.39 5.81
N ALA A 61 2.08 2.11 4.51
CA ALA A 61 2.85 2.88 3.53
C ALA A 61 2.40 4.34 3.49
N PHE A 62 1.09 4.61 3.45
CA PHE A 62 0.54 5.96 3.51
C PHE A 62 0.83 6.65 4.85
N LEU A 63 0.74 5.94 5.97
CA LEU A 63 1.03 6.50 7.28
C LEU A 63 2.50 6.92 7.41
N ILE A 64 3.43 6.02 7.05
CA ILE A 64 4.87 6.29 7.09
C ILE A 64 5.22 7.40 6.08
N GLY A 65 4.68 7.32 4.87
CA GLY A 65 4.90 8.33 3.83
C GLY A 65 4.37 9.71 4.24
N ALA A 66 3.22 9.78 4.89
CA ALA A 66 2.66 11.02 5.41
C ALA A 66 3.52 11.62 6.53
N ILE A 67 3.91 10.82 7.52
CA ILE A 67 4.78 11.28 8.63
C ILE A 67 6.11 11.83 8.08
N MET A 68 6.76 11.07 7.21
CA MET A 68 8.04 11.45 6.62
C MET A 68 7.91 12.66 5.67
N GLY A 69 6.85 12.71 4.87
CA GLY A 69 6.56 13.83 3.96
C GLY A 69 6.29 15.12 4.73
N VAL A 70 5.42 15.08 5.73
CA VAL A 70 5.12 16.22 6.61
C VAL A 70 6.36 16.65 7.37
N GLY A 71 7.14 15.71 7.92
CA GLY A 71 8.42 16.01 8.57
C GLY A 71 9.38 16.77 7.66
N LEU A 72 9.59 16.30 6.43
CA LEU A 72 10.47 16.96 5.45
C LEU A 72 10.02 18.39 5.10
N ILE A 73 8.71 18.64 5.06
CA ILE A 73 8.14 19.97 4.83
C ILE A 73 8.40 20.87 6.05
N ILE A 74 8.16 20.37 7.27
CA ILE A 74 8.40 21.12 8.53
C ILE A 74 9.88 21.51 8.66
N PHE A 75 10.80 20.59 8.33
CA PHE A 75 12.24 20.87 8.36
C PHE A 75 12.75 21.70 7.17
N GLY A 76 11.85 22.20 6.30
CA GLY A 76 12.19 23.08 5.18
C GLY A 76 13.01 22.44 4.07
N LYS A 77 13.16 21.11 4.07
CA LYS A 77 14.00 20.37 3.10
C LYS A 77 13.27 20.05 1.80
N LYS A 78 11.93 20.09 1.78
CA LYS A 78 11.10 19.95 0.58
C LYS A 78 9.93 20.92 0.59
N THR A 79 9.51 21.34 -0.59
CA THR A 79 8.27 22.12 -0.76
C THR A 79 7.11 21.19 -1.11
N MET A 80 5.87 21.63 -0.88
CA MET A 80 4.63 20.91 -1.26
C MET A 80 4.54 20.55 -2.75
N LYS A 81 5.42 21.12 -3.59
CA LYS A 81 5.51 20.85 -5.04
C LYS A 81 6.59 19.84 -5.41
N SER A 82 7.43 19.42 -4.47
CA SER A 82 8.48 18.44 -4.73
C SER A 82 7.89 17.05 -4.77
N GLU A 83 8.09 16.34 -5.88
CA GLU A 83 7.79 14.91 -5.96
C GLU A 83 8.54 14.15 -4.86
N VAL A 84 7.78 13.43 -4.03
CA VAL A 84 8.34 12.47 -3.09
C VAL A 84 8.07 11.10 -3.69
N PRO A 85 9.10 10.35 -4.10
CA PRO A 85 8.89 9.01 -4.63
C PRO A 85 8.21 8.18 -3.54
N PHE A 86 7.04 7.63 -3.85
CA PHE A 86 6.24 6.89 -2.86
C PHE A 86 6.71 5.43 -2.72
N GLY A 87 7.46 4.93 -3.71
CA GLY A 87 8.01 3.58 -3.75
C GLY A 87 8.74 3.10 -2.49
N PRO A 88 9.67 3.87 -1.88
CA PRO A 88 10.32 3.47 -0.64
C PRO A 88 9.34 3.22 0.52
N PHE A 89 8.27 4.02 0.61
CA PHE A 89 7.25 3.85 1.62
C PHE A 89 6.34 2.65 1.34
N LEU A 90 6.03 2.38 0.06
CA LEU A 90 5.33 1.16 -0.35
C LEU A 90 6.12 -0.09 0.03
N ILE A 91 7.42 -0.10 -0.22
CA ILE A 91 8.30 -1.22 0.15
C ILE A 91 8.29 -1.37 1.68
N GLY A 92 8.47 -0.28 2.43
CA GLY A 92 8.43 -0.31 3.89
C GLY A 92 7.11 -0.84 4.45
N GLY A 93 5.97 -0.37 3.91
CA GLY A 93 4.64 -0.85 4.28
C GLY A 93 4.42 -2.32 3.91
N THR A 94 4.96 -2.77 2.77
CA THR A 94 4.94 -4.19 2.36
C THR A 94 5.68 -5.06 3.37
N PHE A 95 6.92 -4.69 3.72
CA PHE A 95 7.71 -5.42 4.70
C PHE A 95 7.01 -5.45 6.06
N ALA A 96 6.47 -4.32 6.52
CA ALA A 96 5.75 -4.27 7.78
C ALA A 96 4.51 -5.19 7.77
N ALA A 97 3.74 -5.19 6.68
CA ALA A 97 2.57 -6.06 6.55
C ALA A 97 2.90 -7.55 6.38
N LEU A 98 4.08 -7.90 5.84
CA LEU A 98 4.51 -9.30 5.78
C LEU A 98 4.65 -9.91 7.18
N PHE A 99 5.15 -9.15 8.14
CA PHE A 99 5.36 -9.64 9.52
C PHE A 99 4.18 -9.36 10.45
N TRP A 100 3.48 -8.22 10.28
CA TRP A 100 2.43 -7.77 11.19
C TRP A 100 1.04 -7.65 10.56
N GLY A 101 0.89 -7.90 9.26
CA GLY A 101 -0.39 -7.70 8.55
C GLY A 101 -1.54 -8.50 9.15
N GLU A 102 -1.34 -9.80 9.39
CA GLU A 102 -2.37 -10.64 10.00
C GLU A 102 -2.72 -10.20 11.43
N LYS A 103 -1.72 -9.76 12.20
CA LYS A 103 -1.93 -9.26 13.56
C LYS A 103 -2.71 -7.94 13.56
N ILE A 104 -2.42 -7.04 12.62
CA ILE A 104 -3.14 -5.77 12.45
C ILE A 104 -4.60 -6.02 12.10
N ILE A 105 -4.85 -6.95 11.17
CA ILE A 105 -6.20 -7.23 10.68
C ILE A 105 -7.02 -7.98 11.73
N SER A 106 -6.42 -8.97 12.39
CA SER A 106 -7.09 -9.68 13.48
C SER A 106 -7.42 -8.74 14.65
N TRP A 107 -6.53 -7.82 15.02
CA TRP A 107 -6.82 -6.78 15.99
C TRP A 107 -8.00 -5.90 15.56
N TYR A 108 -8.00 -5.42 14.31
CA TYR A 108 -9.09 -4.60 13.77
C TYR A 108 -10.45 -5.33 13.79
N VAL A 109 -10.48 -6.59 13.34
CA VAL A 109 -11.70 -7.41 13.33
C VAL A 109 -12.19 -7.69 14.76
N GLN A 110 -11.30 -8.01 15.69
CA GLN A 110 -11.65 -8.24 17.10
C GLN A 110 -12.22 -6.97 17.74
N SER A 111 -11.58 -5.81 17.56
CA SER A 111 -12.10 -4.55 18.06
C SER A 111 -13.50 -4.21 17.53
N PHE A 112 -13.84 -4.63 16.31
CA PHE A 112 -15.17 -4.44 15.73
C PHE A 112 -16.20 -5.51 16.14
N HIS A 113 -15.76 -6.73 16.49
CA HIS A 113 -16.65 -7.80 16.95
C HIS A 113 -17.00 -7.73 18.45
N ILE A 114 -16.29 -6.90 19.21
CA ILE A 114 -16.57 -6.63 20.63
C ILE A 114 -17.44 -5.37 20.70
N ASN A 115 -18.70 -5.51 20.29
CA ASN A 115 -19.82 -4.62 20.62
C ASN A 115 -21.12 -5.40 20.55
#